data_AF-A0A356KFV2-F1
#
_entry.id   AF-A0A356KFV2-F1
#
_cell.length_a   1.000
_cell.length_b   1.000
_cell.length_c   1.000
_cell.angle_alpha   90.00
_cell.angle_beta   90.00
_cell.angle_gamma   90.00
#
_symmetry.space_group_name_H-M   'P 1'
#
loop_
_entity.id
_entity.type
_entity.pdbx_description
1 polymer ?
#
loop_
_entity_poly.entity_id
_entity_poly.type
_entity_poly.pdbx_seq_one_letter_code
_entity_poly.pdbx_strand_id
1 'polypeptide(L)'
;KPDNVLIDPRGAALLTDFGLARMLERSESERLTQTGAHVGTLTYMSPEQARGEASQASPATDVFALGVILYELLTGELPFTGEGALSLLHAVVNQDPDPPSAREPAAAPYDAVVLKALAKDPAERYPS
;
A
#
# COMPACT_ATOMS: atom_id res chain seq x y z
N LYS A 1 -4.01 2.30 4.77
CA LYS A 1 -5.27 1.71 4.28
C LYS A 1 -6.43 2.72 4.38
N PRO A 2 -7.43 2.68 3.49
CA PRO A 2 -8.56 3.61 3.46
C PRO A 2 -9.40 3.64 4.74
N ASP A 3 -9.57 2.51 5.43
CA ASP A 3 -10.32 2.43 6.71
C ASP A 3 -9.84 3.43 7.78
N ASN A 4 -8.58 3.87 7.67
CA ASN A 4 -7.97 4.78 8.62
C ASN A 4 -8.18 6.26 8.23
N VAL A 5 -8.83 6.53 7.10
CA VAL A 5 -9.10 7.89 6.57
C VAL A 5 -10.59 8.18 6.67
N LEU A 6 -10.96 9.04 7.62
CA LEU A 6 -12.33 9.55 7.76
C LEU A 6 -12.53 10.82 6.96
N ILE A 7 -13.74 11.06 6.48
CA ILE A 7 -14.13 12.32 5.82
C ILE A 7 -15.04 13.10 6.76
N ASP A 8 -14.65 14.33 7.10
CA ASP A 8 -15.49 15.23 7.90
C ASP A 8 -16.67 15.80 7.08
N PRO A 9 -17.69 16.42 7.71
CA PRO A 9 -18.82 17.00 6.99
C PRO A 9 -18.48 18.12 5.99
N ARG A 10 -17.25 18.64 6.02
CA ARG A 10 -16.72 19.65 5.09
C ARG A 10 -15.89 19.04 3.96
N GLY A 11 -15.79 17.70 3.91
CA GLY A 11 -15.02 16.97 2.91
C GLY A 11 -13.53 16.82 3.22
N ALA A 12 -13.07 17.19 4.43
CA ALA A 12 -11.67 17.06 4.81
C ALA A 12 -11.33 15.62 5.24
N ALA A 13 -10.20 15.10 4.77
CA ALA A 13 -9.68 13.80 5.16
C ALA A 13 -8.95 13.87 6.52
N LEU A 14 -9.26 12.95 7.43
CA LEU A 14 -8.72 12.84 8.78
C LEU A 14 -8.16 11.43 8.99
N LEU A 15 -6.89 11.32 9.38
CA LEU A 15 -6.27 10.03 9.70
C LEU A 15 -6.55 9.67 11.17
N THR A 16 -7.12 8.48 11.44
CA THR A 16 -7.66 8.14 12.76
C THR A 16 -7.01 6.97 13.49
N ASP A 17 -6.16 6.19 12.83
CA ASP A 17 -5.51 5.03 13.45
C ASP A 17 -3.99 5.08 13.28
N PHE A 18 -3.31 5.36 14.40
CA PHE A 18 -1.86 5.36 14.55
C PHE A 18 -1.35 4.10 15.28
N GLY A 19 -2.21 3.13 15.58
CA GLY A 19 -1.93 1.99 16.47
C GLY A 19 -0.89 0.99 15.92
N LEU A 20 -0.71 0.95 14.59
CA LEU A 20 0.31 0.11 13.94
C LEU A 20 1.72 0.67 14.02
N ALA A 21 1.89 1.96 14.33
CA ALA A 21 3.22 2.61 14.41
C ALA A 21 4.12 2.02 15.52
N ARG A 22 3.56 1.28 16.48
CA ARG A 22 4.27 0.69 17.63
C ARG A 22 4.35 -0.84 17.65
N MET A 23 3.67 -1.54 16.73
CA MET A 23 3.58 -3.02 16.77
C MET A 23 4.62 -3.73 15.90
N LEU A 24 5.43 -3.00 15.12
CA LEU A 24 6.53 -3.56 14.32
C LEU A 24 7.69 -4.12 15.16
N GLU A 25 7.70 -3.90 16.48
CA GLU A 25 8.72 -4.43 17.39
C GLU A 25 8.50 -5.90 17.82
N ARG A 26 7.33 -6.51 17.55
CA ARG A 26 7.04 -7.90 17.93
C ARG A 26 6.97 -8.82 16.72
N SER A 27 8.09 -9.49 16.48
CA SER A 27 8.30 -10.74 15.72
C SER A 27 7.14 -11.17 14.80
N GLU A 28 7.27 -10.88 13.51
CA GLU A 28 6.30 -11.21 12.46
C GLU A 28 6.15 -12.72 12.19
N SER A 29 7.11 -13.55 12.62
CA SER A 29 7.13 -14.99 12.35
C SER A 29 5.93 -15.77 12.89
N GLU A 30 5.23 -15.28 13.93
CA GLU A 30 4.07 -15.97 14.51
C GLU A 30 2.72 -15.56 13.87
N ARG A 31 2.69 -14.52 13.01
CA ARG A 31 1.45 -13.90 12.52
C ARG A 31 0.99 -14.36 11.14
N LEU A 32 1.84 -15.11 10.42
CA LEU A 32 1.55 -15.61 9.07
C LEU A 32 0.53 -16.76 9.02
N THR A 33 0.14 -17.36 10.17
CA THR A 33 -0.65 -18.59 10.21
C THR A 33 -2.13 -18.43 10.60
N GLN A 34 -2.64 -17.23 10.88
CA GLN A 34 -4.06 -17.03 11.24
C GLN A 34 -4.88 -16.29 10.17
N THR A 35 -5.70 -17.10 9.52
CA THR A 35 -6.71 -16.89 8.48
C THR A 35 -7.60 -15.63 8.60
N GLY A 36 -7.92 -15.08 7.42
CA GLY A 36 -9.17 -14.35 7.16
C GLY A 36 -9.12 -12.82 7.34
N ALA A 37 -8.79 -12.33 8.53
CA ALA A 37 -8.90 -10.90 8.84
C ALA A 37 -7.74 -10.03 8.31
N HIS A 38 -6.66 -10.64 7.85
CA HIS A 38 -5.40 -9.93 7.57
C HIS A 38 -5.15 -9.61 6.10
N VAL A 39 -5.94 -10.15 5.16
CA VAL A 39 -5.75 -9.91 3.72
C VAL A 39 -5.86 -8.41 3.38
N GLY A 40 -6.80 -7.69 4.00
CA GLY A 40 -6.98 -6.24 3.77
C GLY A 40 -5.88 -5.34 4.33
N THR A 41 -5.04 -5.83 5.24
CA THR A 41 -3.83 -5.09 5.68
C THR A 41 -2.67 -5.31 4.73
N LEU A 42 -2.58 -6.51 4.12
CA LEU A 42 -1.50 -6.87 3.19
C LEU A 42 -1.58 -6.09 1.87
N THR A 43 -2.78 -5.70 1.43
CA THR A 43 -2.99 -5.00 0.14
C THR A 43 -2.33 -3.63 0.08
N TYR A 44 -2.08 -2.98 1.22
CA TYR A 44 -1.44 -1.66 1.31
C TYR A 44 -0.02 -1.72 1.87
N MET A 45 0.52 -2.92 2.05
CA MET A 45 1.85 -3.15 2.59
C MET A 45 2.92 -2.79 1.53
N SER A 46 4.00 -2.14 1.95
CA SER A 46 5.12 -1.85 1.05
C SER A 46 5.99 -3.11 0.80
N PRO A 47 6.80 -3.13 -0.28
CA PRO A 47 7.72 -4.23 -0.57
C PRO A 47 8.67 -4.57 0.58
N GLU A 48 9.21 -3.57 1.27
CA GLU A 48 10.09 -3.77 2.43
C GLU A 48 9.36 -4.41 3.62
N GLN A 49 8.12 -4.00 3.89
CA GLN A 49 7.29 -4.65 4.91
C GLN A 49 6.91 -6.08 4.50
N ALA A 50 6.60 -6.31 3.23
CA ALA A 50 6.26 -7.63 2.69
C ALA A 50 7.43 -8.63 2.75
N ARG A 51 8.68 -8.16 2.73
CA ARG A 51 9.88 -8.98 2.93
C ARG A 51 10.17 -9.30 4.41
N GLY A 52 9.40 -8.76 5.35
CA GLY A 52 9.64 -8.89 6.78
C GLY A 52 10.73 -7.95 7.29
N GLU A 53 11.06 -6.91 6.53
CA GLU A 53 12.04 -5.88 6.91
C GLU A 53 11.33 -4.75 7.66
N ALA A 54 10.43 -5.10 8.59
CA ALA A 54 9.62 -4.17 9.36
C ALA A 54 10.44 -3.09 10.10
N SER A 55 11.69 -3.40 10.46
CA SER A 55 12.64 -2.46 11.07
C SER A 55 13.13 -1.36 10.10
N GLN A 56 12.87 -1.48 8.80
CA GLN A 56 13.17 -0.49 7.78
C GLN A 56 11.95 0.36 7.38
N ALA A 57 10.83 0.24 8.09
CA ALA A 57 9.68 1.11 7.88
C ALA A 57 10.10 2.58 8.04
N SER A 58 9.83 3.37 7.00
CA SER A 58 10.27 4.76 6.89
C SER A 58 9.14 5.60 6.27
N PRO A 59 9.25 6.94 6.18
CA PRO A 59 8.25 7.74 5.47
C PRO A 59 7.99 7.27 4.03
N ALA A 60 8.98 6.67 3.37
CA ALA A 60 8.81 6.09 2.03
C ALA A 60 7.85 4.88 2.01
N THR A 61 7.68 4.19 3.14
CA THR A 61 6.69 3.12 3.32
C THR A 61 5.27 3.70 3.27
N ASP A 62 5.04 4.85 3.93
CA ASP A 62 3.75 5.53 3.90
C ASP A 62 3.43 6.09 2.50
N VAL A 63 4.44 6.59 1.77
CA VAL A 63 4.30 7.02 0.38
C VAL A 63 3.81 5.87 -0.51
N PHE A 64 4.34 4.65 -0.33
CA PHE A 64 3.88 3.49 -1.07
C PHE A 64 2.41 3.17 -0.76
N ALA A 65 2.04 3.11 0.53
CA ALA A 65 0.67 2.84 0.94
C ALA A 65 -0.31 3.91 0.40
N LEU A 66 0.10 5.18 0.36
CA LEU A 66 -0.68 6.26 -0.24
C LEU A 66 -0.80 6.10 -1.76
N GLY A 67 0.27 5.64 -2.44
CA GLY A 67 0.25 5.29 -3.85
C GLY A 67 -0.78 4.21 -4.17
N VAL A 68 -0.88 3.17 -3.32
CA VAL A 68 -1.90 2.11 -3.47
C VAL A 68 -3.31 2.68 -3.32
N ILE A 69 -3.53 3.52 -2.29
CA ILE A 69 -4.84 4.17 -2.07
C ILE A 69 -5.21 5.06 -3.25
N LEU A 70 -4.27 5.85 -3.78
CA LEU A 70 -4.52 6.73 -4.92
C LEU A 70 -4.87 5.92 -6.18
N TYR A 71 -4.16 4.82 -6.44
CA TYR A 71 -4.48 3.92 -7.55
C TYR A 71 -5.92 3.39 -7.43
N GLU A 72 -6.31 2.94 -6.24
CA GLU A 72 -7.65 2.41 -5.96
C GLU A 72 -8.73 3.47 -6.10
N LEU A 73 -8.48 4.70 -5.65
CA LEU A 73 -9.43 5.81 -5.80
C LEU A 73 -9.63 6.21 -7.27
N LEU A 74 -8.58 6.13 -8.10
CA LEU A 74 -8.63 6.50 -9.50
C LEU A 74 -9.27 5.41 -10.38
N THR A 75 -9.08 4.14 -10.03
CA THR A 75 -9.45 3.00 -10.90
C THR A 75 -10.58 2.13 -10.34
N GLY A 76 -10.87 2.23 -9.04
CA GLY A 76 -11.77 1.32 -8.33
C GLY A 76 -11.17 -0.06 -8.04
N GLU A 77 -9.91 -0.31 -8.40
CA GLU A 77 -9.24 -1.59 -8.23
C GLU A 77 -7.86 -1.44 -7.57
N LEU A 78 -7.32 -2.52 -7.00
CA LEU A 78 -5.98 -2.50 -6.42
C LEU A 78 -4.89 -2.65 -7.50
N PRO A 79 -3.71 -2.02 -7.33
CA PRO A 79 -2.59 -2.15 -8.25
C PRO A 79 -1.94 -3.55 -8.23
N PHE A 80 -2.09 -4.28 -7.12
CA PHE A 80 -1.56 -5.64 -6.95
C PHE A 80 -2.65 -6.57 -6.47
N THR A 81 -2.73 -7.76 -7.08
CA THR A 81 -3.68 -8.81 -6.70
C THR A 81 -2.98 -10.17 -6.71
N GLY A 82 -3.56 -11.17 -6.06
CA GLY A 82 -3.02 -12.51 -6.03
C GLY A 82 -3.99 -13.50 -5.41
N GLU A 83 -3.92 -14.77 -5.84
CA GLU A 83 -4.71 -15.85 -5.27
C GLU A 83 -4.13 -16.24 -3.90
N GLY A 84 -4.53 -15.49 -2.87
CA GLY A 84 -4.09 -15.67 -1.49
C GLY A 84 -2.90 -14.79 -1.09
N ALA A 85 -2.59 -14.82 0.21
CA ALA A 85 -1.63 -13.90 0.82
C ALA A 85 -0.22 -13.99 0.22
N LEU A 86 0.29 -15.20 -0.01
CA LEU A 86 1.64 -15.38 -0.56
C LEU A 86 1.77 -14.85 -2.00
N SER A 87 0.75 -15.10 -2.83
CA SER A 87 0.71 -14.59 -4.21
C SER A 87 0.64 -13.06 -4.22
N LEU A 88 -0.17 -12.47 -3.33
CA LEU A 88 -0.27 -11.01 -3.20
C LEU A 88 1.07 -10.40 -2.74
N LEU A 89 1.71 -10.96 -1.72
CA LEU A 89 3.02 -10.51 -1.25
C LEU A 89 4.07 -10.61 -2.36
N HIS A 90 4.06 -11.71 -3.11
CA HIS A 90 4.95 -11.86 -4.27
C HIS A 90 4.68 -10.78 -5.33
N ALA A 91 3.43 -10.46 -5.64
CA ALA A 91 3.07 -9.39 -6.58
C ALA A 91 3.55 -8.02 -6.08
N VAL A 92 3.30 -7.69 -4.82
CA VAL A 92 3.77 -6.45 -4.19
C VAL A 92 5.29 -6.32 -4.29
N VAL A 93 6.04 -7.40 -4.08
CA VAL A 93 7.51 -7.37 -4.05
C VAL A 93 8.13 -7.37 -5.45
N ASN A 94 7.54 -8.08 -6.42
CA ASN A 94 8.21 -8.44 -7.68
C ASN A 94 7.51 -8.00 -8.96
N GLN A 95 6.27 -7.51 -8.91
CA GLN A 95 5.52 -7.11 -10.11
C GLN A 95 5.35 -5.60 -10.16
N ASP A 96 5.67 -4.98 -11.29
CA ASP A 96 5.35 -3.58 -11.52
C ASP A 96 3.86 -3.43 -11.81
N PRO A 97 3.19 -2.42 -11.23
CA PRO A 97 1.77 -2.19 -11.50
C PRO A 97 1.58 -1.60 -12.89
N ASP A 98 0.46 -1.93 -13.53
CA ASP A 98 0.01 -1.20 -14.71
C ASP A 98 -0.26 0.27 -14.34
N PRO A 99 -0.10 1.24 -15.27
CA PRO A 99 -0.53 2.61 -15.02
C PRO A 99 -2.05 2.67 -14.78
N PRO A 100 -2.55 3.56 -13.91
CA PRO A 100 -3.99 3.81 -13.74
C PRO A 100 -4.74 3.99 -15.07
N SER A 101 -4.14 4.66 -16.04
CA SER A 101 -4.73 4.89 -17.37
C SER A 101 -4.98 3.63 -18.21
N ALA A 102 -4.30 2.52 -17.90
CA ALA A 102 -4.60 1.23 -18.54
C ALA A 102 -6.02 0.75 -18.23
N ARG A 103 -6.61 1.23 -17.13
CA ARG A 103 -7.97 0.89 -16.69
C ARG A 103 -8.95 2.04 -16.84
N GLU A 104 -8.56 3.23 -16.39
CA GLU A 104 -9.37 4.44 -16.48
C GLU A 104 -8.62 5.49 -17.30
N PRO A 105 -8.89 5.65 -18.61
CA PRO A 105 -8.15 6.59 -19.47
C PRO A 105 -8.11 8.03 -18.95
N ALA A 106 -9.14 8.48 -18.20
CA ALA A 106 -9.13 9.81 -17.60
C ALA A 106 -8.06 9.99 -16.50
N ALA A 107 -7.51 8.90 -15.97
CA ALA A 107 -6.47 8.91 -14.94
C ALA A 107 -5.05 9.14 -15.49
N ALA A 108 -4.86 9.21 -16.82
CA ALA A 108 -3.56 9.41 -17.47
C ALA A 108 -2.69 10.55 -16.90
N PRO A 109 -3.23 11.71 -16.47
CA PRO A 109 -2.43 12.75 -15.83
C PRO A 109 -1.74 12.33 -14.52
N TYR A 110 -2.22 11.25 -13.88
CA TYR A 110 -1.74 10.78 -12.58
C TYR A 110 -0.78 9.59 -12.67
N ASP A 111 -0.60 8.99 -13.85
CA ASP A 111 0.20 7.77 -14.02
C ASP A 111 1.61 7.90 -13.44
N ALA A 112 2.33 8.96 -13.82
CA ALA A 112 3.69 9.17 -13.35
C ALA A 112 3.78 9.33 -11.82
N VAL A 113 2.78 9.96 -11.20
CA VAL A 113 2.71 10.15 -9.75
C VAL A 113 2.48 8.81 -9.04
N VAL A 114 1.50 8.05 -9.53
CA VAL A 114 1.15 6.76 -8.94
C VAL A 114 2.28 5.75 -9.11
N LEU A 115 2.83 5.61 -10.31
CA LEU A 115 3.93 4.69 -10.58
C LEU A 115 5.18 5.03 -9.77
N LYS A 116 5.51 6.31 -9.61
CA LYS A 116 6.64 6.73 -8.77
C LYS A 116 6.40 6.43 -7.28
N ALA A 117 5.19 6.65 -6.77
CA ALA A 117 4.85 6.29 -5.39
C ALA A 117 4.93 4.77 -5.15
N LEU A 118 4.59 3.97 -6.17
CA LEU A 118 4.60 2.50 -6.13
C LEU A 118 5.93 1.86 -6.52
N ALA A 119 7.01 2.64 -6.66
CA ALA A 119 8.34 2.10 -6.96
C ALA A 119 8.79 1.07 -5.91
N LYS A 120 9.44 0.00 -6.35
CA LYS A 120 9.82 -1.11 -5.45
C LYS A 120 10.93 -0.73 -4.50
N ASP A 121 11.91 0.03 -4.98
CA ASP A 121 12.96 0.65 -4.16
C ASP A 121 12.40 1.90 -3.46
N PRO A 122 12.41 1.97 -2.12
CA PRO A 122 12.01 3.17 -1.38
C PRO A 122 12.75 4.45 -1.80
N ALA A 123 14.00 4.35 -2.26
CA ALA A 123 14.80 5.51 -2.68
C ALA A 123 14.31 6.14 -3.99
N GLU A 124 13.56 5.40 -4.81
CA GLU A 124 12.99 5.89 -6.07
C GLU A 124 11.63 6.60 -5.88
N ARG A 125 11.05 6.49 -4.68
CA ARG A 125 9.78 7.12 -4.31
C ARG A 125 9.93 8.62 -4.04
N TYR A 126 8.82 9.28 -3.75
CA TYR A 126 8.85 10.69 -3.35
C TYR A 126 9.50 10.87 -1.98
N PRO A 127 10.42 11.85 -1.82
CA PRO A 127 10.94 12.20 -0.51
C PRO A 127 9.84 12.82 0.36
N SER A 128 9.92 12.62 1.68
CA SER A 128 9.04 13.23 2.69
C SER A 128 9.85 14.04 3.70
#